data_AF-A0A099YXN9-F1
#
_entry.id   AF-A0A099YXN9-F1
#
_cell.length_a   1.000
_cell.length_b   1.000
_cell.length_c   1.000
_cell.angle_alpha   90.00
_cell.angle_beta   90.00
_cell.angle_gamma   90.00
#
_symmetry.space_group_name_H-M   'P 1'
#
loop_
_entity.id
_entity.type
_entity.pdbx_description
1 polymer ?
#
loop_
_entity_poly.entity_id
_entity_poly.type
_entity_poly.pdbx_seq_one_letter_code
_entity_poly.pdbx_strand_id
1 'polypeptide(L)'
;KVGWYNAVLQPAFHLPYPDDTLAFVVLSTPSMFDKALKPFVNKERLKIIRDPVDQCVSHHLSFVKEKFPDQKVDIIYDYEILPNRKPKFLAQTAAHVAGAAYYYQRKDVKLDPWGKKKIYGVCIHPKYGGWFAIRALLVFPDIQVPLLEQSAPIDCVSTEEKRIEL
;
A
#
# COMPACT_ATOMS: atom_id res chain seq x y z
N LYS A 1 1.99 12.30 2.54
CA LYS A 1 2.26 13.18 1.38
C LYS A 1 2.79 12.36 0.20
N VAL A 2 2.51 12.79 -1.03
CA VAL A 2 3.10 12.17 -2.23
C VAL A 2 4.62 12.35 -2.28
N GLY A 3 5.13 13.51 -1.83
CA GLY A 3 6.56 13.82 -1.83
C GLY A 3 7.39 12.81 -1.02
N TRP A 4 6.88 12.30 0.10
CA TRP A 4 7.57 11.27 0.90
C TRP A 4 7.77 9.96 0.13
N TYR A 5 6.81 9.59 -0.72
CA TYR A 5 6.89 8.41 -1.57
C TYR A 5 7.87 8.64 -2.73
N ASN A 6 7.78 9.78 -3.41
CA ASN A 6 8.67 10.11 -4.53
C ASN A 6 10.13 10.26 -4.08
N ALA A 7 10.39 10.82 -2.90
CA ALA A 7 11.74 11.07 -2.38
C ALA A 7 12.59 9.81 -2.18
N VAL A 8 11.96 8.63 -2.01
CA VAL A 8 12.66 7.36 -1.77
C VAL A 8 12.71 6.46 -3.01
N LEU A 9 12.28 6.97 -4.17
CA LEU A 9 12.14 6.22 -5.41
C LEU A 9 12.85 6.88 -6.59
N GLN A 10 13.18 6.06 -7.59
CA GLN A 10 13.66 6.53 -8.87
C GLN A 10 12.54 7.25 -9.64
N PRO A 11 12.86 8.24 -10.51
CA PRO A 11 11.87 9.00 -11.28
C PRO A 11 10.86 8.15 -12.06
N ALA A 12 11.28 6.97 -12.53
CA ALA A 12 10.43 6.04 -13.25
C ALA A 12 9.25 5.47 -12.43
N PHE A 13 9.23 5.67 -11.11
CA PHE A 13 8.17 5.26 -10.19
C PHE A 13 7.51 6.44 -9.48
N HIS A 14 7.86 7.68 -9.84
CA HIS A 14 7.26 8.87 -9.23
C HIS A 14 5.79 8.97 -9.60
N LEU A 15 4.97 9.33 -8.61
CA LEU A 15 3.59 9.72 -8.85
C LEU A 15 3.56 11.16 -9.36
N PRO A 16 2.82 11.46 -10.45
CA PRO A 16 2.83 12.76 -11.10
C PRO A 16 1.91 13.77 -10.37
N TYR A 17 2.14 13.98 -9.08
CA TYR A 17 1.42 14.96 -8.25
C TYR A 17 2.41 15.85 -7.49
N PRO A 18 2.02 17.08 -7.09
CA PRO A 18 2.83 17.92 -6.21
C PRO A 18 3.20 17.21 -4.91
N ASP A 19 4.36 17.56 -4.35
CA ASP A 19 4.90 16.87 -3.16
C ASP A 19 3.97 16.95 -1.94
N ASP A 20 3.32 18.08 -1.72
CA ASP A 20 2.41 18.29 -0.59
C ASP A 20 1.01 17.70 -0.80
N THR A 21 0.78 16.99 -1.91
CA THR A 21 -0.51 16.34 -2.18
C THR A 21 -0.82 15.29 -1.11
N LEU A 22 -2.04 15.36 -0.57
CA LEU A 22 -2.56 14.40 0.40
C LEU A 22 -2.79 13.04 -0.26
N ALA A 23 -2.31 11.99 0.39
CA ALA A 23 -2.55 10.62 -0.02
C ALA A 23 -2.71 9.71 1.21
N PHE A 24 -3.54 8.68 1.08
CA PHE A 24 -3.76 7.63 2.07
C PHE A 24 -3.39 6.28 1.49
N VAL A 25 -2.67 5.47 2.26
CA VAL A 25 -2.51 4.04 1.97
C VAL A 25 -3.66 3.27 2.61
N VAL A 26 -4.30 2.39 1.85
CA VAL A 26 -5.38 1.53 2.33
C VAL A 26 -4.83 0.13 2.54
N LEU A 27 -5.14 -0.45 3.70
CA LEU A 27 -4.76 -1.81 4.06
C LEU A 27 -5.96 -2.59 4.59
N SER A 28 -6.02 -3.87 4.24
CA SER A 28 -7.00 -4.81 4.79
C SER A 28 -6.38 -5.60 5.93
N THR A 29 -7.07 -5.67 7.05
CA THR A 29 -6.71 -6.51 8.21
C THR A 29 -7.38 -7.89 8.09
N PRO A 30 -7.06 -8.88 8.97
CA PRO A 30 -7.70 -10.20 8.91
C PRO A 30 -9.23 -10.13 8.97
N SER A 31 -9.77 -9.14 9.70
CA SER A 31 -11.22 -8.94 9.84
C SER A 31 -11.94 -8.59 8.54
N MET A 32 -11.22 -8.14 7.49
CA MET A 32 -11.80 -7.84 6.19
C MET A 32 -12.47 -9.08 5.57
N PHE A 33 -11.92 -10.27 5.79
CA PHE A 33 -12.49 -11.51 5.26
C PHE A 33 -13.92 -11.73 5.76
N ASP A 34 -14.13 -11.68 7.08
CA ASP A 34 -15.44 -11.92 7.68
C ASP A 34 -16.40 -10.73 7.52
N LYS A 35 -15.89 -9.50 7.62
CA LYS A 35 -16.73 -8.30 7.69
C LYS A 35 -17.02 -7.66 6.34
N ALA A 36 -16.21 -7.92 5.32
CA ALA A 36 -16.37 -7.34 3.99
C ALA A 36 -16.55 -8.43 2.93
N LEU A 37 -15.59 -9.35 2.80
CA LEU A 37 -15.60 -10.32 1.69
C LEU A 37 -16.76 -11.31 1.78
N LYS A 38 -16.99 -11.95 2.94
CA LYS A 38 -18.12 -12.88 3.12
C LYS A 38 -19.47 -12.21 2.80
N PRO A 39 -19.82 -11.03 3.38
CA PRO A 39 -21.05 -10.32 3.02
C PRO A 39 -21.13 -9.94 1.53
N PHE A 40 -20.02 -9.50 0.93
CA PHE A 40 -19.95 -9.11 -0.47
C PHE A 40 -20.29 -10.29 -1.40
N VAL A 41 -19.62 -11.43 -1.22
CA VAL A 41 -19.83 -12.63 -2.03
C VAL A 41 -21.25 -13.19 -1.88
N ASN A 42 -21.86 -13.05 -0.70
CA ASN A 42 -23.23 -13.53 -0.46
C ASN A 42 -24.32 -12.65 -1.10
N LYS A 43 -24.05 -11.38 -1.35
CA LYS A 43 -25.06 -10.40 -1.82
C LYS A 43 -24.91 -10.06 -3.30
N GLU A 44 -23.68 -10.05 -3.80
CA GLU A 44 -23.36 -9.49 -5.11
C GLU A 44 -23.23 -10.57 -6.17
N ARG A 45 -23.73 -10.27 -7.39
CA ARG A 45 -23.42 -11.11 -8.56
C ARG A 45 -21.98 -10.85 -8.98
N LEU A 46 -21.08 -11.73 -8.56
CA LEU A 46 -19.66 -11.68 -8.91
C LEU A 46 -19.48 -11.71 -10.43
N LYS A 47 -18.65 -10.80 -10.96
CA LYS A 47 -18.20 -10.90 -12.34
C LYS A 47 -17.18 -12.04 -12.41
N ILE A 48 -17.49 -13.08 -13.18
CA ILE A 48 -16.68 -14.32 -13.32
C ILE A 48 -15.21 -14.03 -13.70
N ILE A 49 -14.96 -12.91 -14.38
CA ILE A 49 -13.65 -12.56 -14.96
C ILE A 49 -12.70 -11.89 -13.95
N ARG A 50 -13.16 -11.51 -12.76
CA ARG A 50 -12.33 -10.77 -11.77
C ARG A 50 -12.25 -11.48 -10.44
N ASP A 51 -11.12 -11.29 -9.75
CA ASP A 51 -10.92 -11.81 -8.40
C ASP A 51 -11.99 -11.26 -7.42
N PRO A 52 -12.61 -12.09 -6.57
CA PRO A 52 -13.63 -11.63 -5.62
C PRO A 52 -13.12 -10.65 -4.57
N VAL A 53 -11.85 -10.76 -4.14
CA VAL A 53 -11.24 -9.85 -3.18
C VAL A 53 -11.07 -8.47 -3.80
N ASP A 54 -10.54 -8.41 -5.03
CA ASP A 54 -10.37 -7.15 -5.76
C ASP A 54 -11.73 -6.47 -6.00
N GLN A 55 -12.75 -7.24 -6.36
CA GLN A 55 -14.12 -6.73 -6.53
C GLN A 55 -14.69 -6.18 -5.21
N CYS A 56 -14.49 -6.89 -4.10
CA CYS A 56 -14.92 -6.46 -2.77
C CYS A 56 -14.23 -5.15 -2.35
N VAL A 57 -12.91 -5.06 -2.51
CA VAL A 57 -12.12 -3.85 -2.21
C VAL A 57 -12.60 -2.69 -3.09
N SER A 58 -12.77 -2.91 -4.39
CA SER A 58 -13.23 -1.87 -5.32
C SER A 58 -14.64 -1.37 -4.98
N HIS A 59 -15.55 -2.28 -4.59
CA HIS A 59 -16.88 -1.92 -4.10
C HIS A 59 -16.82 -1.05 -2.84
N HIS A 60 -15.99 -1.41 -1.86
CA HIS A 60 -15.87 -0.58 -0.65
C HIS A 60 -15.22 0.78 -0.93
N LEU A 61 -14.25 0.84 -1.84
CA LEU A 61 -13.58 2.10 -2.19
C LEU A 61 -14.41 2.99 -3.12
N SER A 62 -15.44 2.48 -3.81
CA SER A 62 -16.36 3.35 -4.57
C SER A 62 -17.14 4.28 -3.65
N PHE A 63 -17.51 3.82 -2.45
CA PHE A 63 -18.18 4.66 -1.45
C PHE A 63 -17.33 5.85 -0.98
N VAL A 64 -15.99 5.77 -1.07
CA VAL A 64 -15.12 6.91 -0.75
C VAL A 64 -15.42 8.07 -1.71
N LYS A 65 -15.55 7.79 -3.02
CA LYS A 65 -15.91 8.81 -4.01
C LYS A 65 -17.29 9.40 -3.76
N GLU A 66 -18.24 8.55 -3.36
CA GLU A 66 -19.60 9.00 -3.02
C GLU A 66 -19.64 9.91 -1.78
N LYS A 67 -18.71 9.72 -0.83
CA LYS A 67 -18.60 10.55 0.38
C LYS A 67 -17.92 11.90 0.14
N PHE A 68 -17.15 12.02 -0.94
CA PHE A 68 -16.46 13.25 -1.31
C PHE A 68 -16.82 13.67 -2.75
N PRO A 69 -18.11 13.97 -3.02
CA PRO A 69 -18.58 14.22 -4.40
C PRO A 69 -17.94 15.45 -5.05
N ASP A 70 -17.57 16.45 -4.25
CA ASP A 70 -16.97 17.70 -4.71
C ASP A 70 -15.44 17.66 -4.76
N GLN A 71 -14.82 16.53 -4.41
CA GLN A 71 -13.37 16.38 -4.41
C GLN A 71 -12.93 15.33 -5.42
N LYS A 72 -11.87 15.62 -6.16
CA LYS A 72 -11.23 14.59 -6.97
C LYS A 72 -10.51 13.60 -6.08
N VAL A 73 -10.87 12.32 -6.19
CA VAL A 73 -10.19 11.21 -5.52
C VAL A 73 -9.71 10.21 -6.56
N ASP A 74 -8.40 10.16 -6.76
CA ASP A 74 -7.75 9.15 -7.59
C ASP A 74 -7.49 7.91 -6.73
N ILE A 75 -7.95 6.74 -7.20
CA ILE A 75 -7.77 5.46 -6.52
C ILE A 75 -6.87 4.61 -7.41
N ILE A 76 -5.75 4.13 -6.86
CA ILE A 76 -4.81 3.24 -7.54
C ILE A 76 -4.77 1.94 -6.73
N TYR A 77 -5.25 0.83 -7.30
CA TYR A 77 -5.26 -0.47 -6.62
C TYR A 77 -3.90 -1.17 -6.71
N ASP A 78 -3.57 -2.01 -5.72
CA ASP A 78 -2.29 -2.73 -5.62
C ASP A 78 -2.00 -3.66 -6.81
N TYR A 79 -3.06 -4.21 -7.42
CA TYR A 79 -2.99 -5.07 -8.59
C TYR A 79 -2.88 -4.31 -9.93
N GLU A 80 -2.99 -2.97 -9.95
CA GLU A 80 -2.94 -2.23 -11.20
C GLU A 80 -1.52 -2.13 -11.76
N ILE A 81 -1.38 -2.57 -13.01
CA ILE A 81 -0.14 -2.48 -13.79
C ILE A 81 -0.31 -1.55 -14.98
N LEU A 82 0.77 -0.84 -15.32
CA LEU A 82 0.92 -0.10 -16.57
C LEU A 82 1.08 -1.10 -17.75
N PRO A 83 0.89 -0.65 -19.02
CA PRO A 83 1.08 -1.51 -20.19
C PRO A 83 2.46 -2.17 -20.28
N ASN A 84 3.49 -1.54 -19.70
CA ASN A 84 4.85 -2.07 -19.62
C ASN A 84 5.07 -3.05 -18.45
N ARG A 85 3.99 -3.55 -17.83
CA ARG A 85 3.96 -4.45 -16.66
C ARG A 85 4.57 -3.88 -15.37
N LYS A 86 4.90 -2.58 -15.32
CA LYS A 86 5.27 -1.95 -14.05
C LYS A 86 4.02 -1.72 -13.21
N PRO A 87 4.06 -1.93 -11.88
CA PRO A 87 2.95 -1.54 -11.02
C PRO A 87 2.73 -0.03 -11.10
N LYS A 88 1.48 0.42 -11.02
CA LYS A 88 1.16 1.85 -11.04
C LYS A 88 1.70 2.60 -9.81
N PHE A 89 1.88 1.90 -8.69
CA PHE A 89 2.61 2.38 -7.51
C PHE A 89 3.24 1.21 -6.76
N LEU A 90 4.28 1.49 -5.96
CA LEU A 90 4.95 0.49 -5.13
C LEU A 90 4.30 0.45 -3.75
N ALA A 91 3.35 -0.47 -3.58
CA ALA A 91 2.51 -0.59 -2.39
C ALA A 91 3.28 -0.61 -1.07
N GLN A 92 4.32 -1.45 -0.97
CA GLN A 92 5.14 -1.58 0.24
C GLN A 92 5.89 -0.30 0.60
N THR A 93 6.39 0.43 -0.40
CA THR A 93 7.00 1.75 -0.20
C THR A 93 5.98 2.74 0.33
N ALA A 94 4.78 2.79 -0.25
CA ALA A 94 3.70 3.66 0.21
C ALA A 94 3.30 3.36 1.66
N ALA A 95 3.20 2.09 2.04
CA ALA A 95 2.92 1.69 3.42
C ALA A 95 4.03 2.09 4.41
N HIS A 96 5.29 1.97 4.01
CA HIS A 96 6.43 2.38 4.84
C HIS A 96 6.44 3.88 5.09
N VAL A 97 6.39 4.71 4.03
CA VAL A 97 6.50 6.16 4.17
C VAL A 97 5.27 6.80 4.83
N ALA A 98 4.13 6.11 4.82
CA ALA A 98 2.93 6.49 5.56
C ALA A 98 2.97 6.08 7.05
N GLY A 99 4.02 5.39 7.50
CA GLY A 99 4.16 4.91 8.88
C GLY A 99 3.31 3.68 9.22
N ALA A 100 2.67 3.05 8.22
CA ALA A 100 1.68 1.99 8.44
C ALA A 100 2.31 0.63 8.74
N ALA A 101 3.38 0.27 8.04
CA ALA A 101 4.10 -0.99 8.23
C ALA A 101 5.56 -0.82 7.80
N TYR A 102 6.49 -1.36 8.57
CA TYR A 102 7.91 -1.26 8.23
C TYR A 102 8.21 -2.21 7.07
N TYR A 103 8.67 -1.65 5.95
CA TYR A 103 9.16 -2.39 4.78
C TYR A 103 10.62 -2.82 4.93
N TYR A 104 10.81 -4.07 5.34
CA TYR A 104 12.12 -4.72 5.42
C TYR A 104 12.58 -5.16 4.04
N GLN A 105 13.80 -4.78 3.69
CA GLN A 105 14.44 -5.06 2.42
C GLN A 105 15.81 -5.67 2.66
N ARG A 106 16.40 -6.26 1.61
CA ARG A 106 17.75 -6.80 1.66
C ARG A 106 18.80 -5.80 2.20
N LYS A 107 18.64 -4.50 1.89
CA LYS A 107 19.54 -3.43 2.36
C LYS A 107 19.50 -3.21 3.88
N ASP A 108 18.49 -3.76 4.57
CA ASP A 108 18.32 -3.64 6.02
C ASP A 108 19.03 -4.78 6.79
N VAL A 109 19.76 -5.64 6.07
CA VAL A 109 20.65 -6.69 6.59
C VAL A 109 22.08 -6.39 6.10
N LYS A 110 23.03 -6.17 7.03
CA LYS A 110 24.37 -5.68 6.70
C LYS A 110 25.24 -6.73 6.01
N LEU A 111 25.24 -7.95 6.53
CA LEU A 111 26.02 -9.08 6.01
C LEU A 111 25.06 -10.17 5.52
N ASP A 112 24.40 -9.88 4.41
CA ASP A 112 23.35 -10.74 3.91
C ASP A 112 23.89 -12.09 3.37
N PRO A 113 23.25 -13.24 3.70
CA PRO A 113 23.75 -14.57 3.30
C PRO A 113 23.29 -15.00 1.90
N TRP A 114 22.61 -14.14 1.13
CA TRP A 114 21.84 -14.56 -0.04
C TRP A 114 22.61 -14.50 -1.37
N GLY A 115 23.84 -13.98 -1.36
CA GLY A 115 24.70 -13.92 -2.55
C GLY A 115 24.05 -13.16 -3.71
N LYS A 116 24.04 -13.73 -4.92
CA LYS A 116 23.47 -13.06 -6.12
C LYS A 116 21.94 -13.21 -6.25
N LYS A 117 21.26 -13.86 -5.31
CA LYS A 117 19.80 -14.07 -5.39
C LYS A 117 19.06 -12.75 -5.24
N LYS A 118 17.99 -12.58 -6.02
CA LYS A 118 17.06 -11.47 -5.83
C LYS A 118 16.22 -11.76 -4.59
N ILE A 119 16.27 -10.84 -3.62
CA ILE A 119 15.48 -10.90 -2.38
C ILE A 119 14.48 -9.76 -2.44
N TYR A 120 13.19 -10.13 -2.44
CA TYR A 120 12.10 -9.17 -2.38
C TYR A 120 11.87 -8.79 -0.93
N GLY A 121 11.54 -7.53 -0.68
CA GLY A 121 11.24 -7.09 0.68
C GLY A 121 9.82 -7.48 1.12
N VAL A 122 9.55 -7.29 2.40
CA VAL A 122 8.26 -7.55 3.03
C VAL A 122 7.91 -6.46 4.03
N CYS A 123 6.63 -6.06 4.07
CA CYS A 123 6.13 -5.16 5.11
C CYS A 123 5.63 -5.96 6.31
N ILE A 124 5.96 -5.51 7.52
CA ILE A 124 5.41 -6.06 8.76
C ILE A 124 4.65 -4.96 9.50
N HIS A 125 3.36 -5.24 9.74
CA HIS A 125 2.50 -4.34 10.49
C HIS A 125 2.69 -4.56 12.00
N PRO A 126 2.85 -3.52 12.82
CA PRO A 126 3.19 -3.65 14.24
C PRO A 126 2.17 -4.45 15.06
N LYS A 127 0.89 -4.42 14.66
CA LYS A 127 -0.20 -5.18 15.30
C LYS A 127 -0.50 -6.53 14.65
N TYR A 128 -0.30 -6.67 13.34
CA TYR A 128 -0.82 -7.81 12.57
C TYR A 128 0.30 -8.68 12.00
N GLY A 129 1.57 -8.35 12.20
CA GLY A 129 2.67 -9.03 11.53
C GLY A 129 2.51 -8.95 10.01
N GLY A 130 2.68 -10.09 9.33
CA GLY A 130 2.35 -10.27 7.91
C GLY A 130 0.87 -10.54 7.60
N TRP A 131 -0.02 -10.58 8.61
CA TRP A 131 -1.44 -10.90 8.44
C TRP A 131 -2.26 -9.68 8.02
N PHE A 132 -1.85 -9.03 6.94
CA PHE A 132 -2.57 -7.92 6.32
C PHE A 132 -2.21 -7.85 4.83
N ALA A 133 -2.89 -7.00 4.08
CA ALA A 133 -2.50 -6.70 2.71
C ALA A 133 -2.71 -5.21 2.42
N ILE A 134 -1.84 -4.64 1.59
CA ILE A 134 -1.98 -3.27 1.09
C ILE A 134 -2.89 -3.35 -0.14
N ARG A 135 -3.90 -2.48 -0.24
CA ARG A 135 -5.01 -2.62 -1.20
C ARG A 135 -5.12 -1.48 -2.20
N ALA A 136 -4.80 -0.27 -1.77
CA ALA A 136 -4.88 0.89 -2.64
C ALA A 136 -4.07 2.06 -2.11
N LEU A 137 -3.83 3.00 -3.00
CA LEU A 137 -3.48 4.37 -2.69
C LEU A 137 -4.67 5.27 -3.08
N LEU A 138 -5.11 6.10 -2.14
CA LEU A 138 -6.06 7.19 -2.40
C LEU A 138 -5.26 8.47 -2.50
N VAL A 139 -5.36 9.19 -3.60
CA VAL A 139 -4.72 10.50 -3.80
C VAL A 139 -5.82 11.55 -3.93
N PHE A 140 -5.65 12.67 -3.22
CA PHE A 140 -6.56 13.82 -3.25
C PHE A 140 -5.81 14.98 -3.92
N PRO A 141 -5.82 15.09 -5.26
CA PRO A 141 -4.93 16.00 -6.00
C PRO A 141 -5.10 17.47 -5.63
N ASP A 142 -6.33 17.84 -5.23
CA ASP A 142 -6.71 19.22 -4.92
C ASP A 142 -6.41 19.59 -3.45
N ILE A 143 -5.94 18.63 -2.63
CA ILE A 143 -5.66 18.85 -1.20
C ILE A 143 -4.15 18.86 -0.96
N GLN A 144 -3.64 20.03 -0.59
CA GLN A 144 -2.25 20.25 -0.21
C GLN A 144 -2.11 20.32 1.32
N VAL A 145 -1.14 19.59 1.86
CA VAL A 145 -0.93 19.47 3.31
C VAL A 145 0.52 19.80 3.71
N PRO A 146 1.02 21.02 3.45
CA PRO A 146 2.43 21.38 3.67
C PRO A 146 2.91 21.17 5.11
N LEU A 147 2.00 21.29 6.09
CA LEU A 147 2.30 21.15 7.52
C LEU A 147 2.12 19.72 8.05
N LEU A 148 1.69 18.75 7.22
CA LEU A 148 1.56 17.37 7.68
C LEU A 148 2.95 16.79 7.99
N GLU A 149 3.13 16.26 9.19
CA GLU A 149 4.38 15.65 9.62
C GLU A 149 4.42 14.15 9.28
N GLN A 150 5.61 13.65 8.91
CA GLN A 150 5.80 12.23 8.61
C GLN A 150 6.00 11.44 9.90
N SER A 151 5.18 10.40 10.11
CA SER A 151 5.41 9.41 11.16
C SER A 151 6.23 8.24 10.61
N ALA A 152 7.32 7.89 11.29
CA ALA A 152 8.12 6.72 10.93
C ALA A 152 7.35 5.42 11.22
N PRO A 153 7.47 4.37 10.39
CA PRO A 153 6.90 3.07 10.72
C PRO A 153 7.64 2.44 11.89
N ILE A 154 6.93 1.65 12.70
CA ILE A 154 7.50 0.95 13.85
C ILE A 154 8.40 -0.19 13.37
N ASP A 155 9.69 -0.14 13.71
CA ASP A 155 10.63 -1.25 13.53
C ASP A 155 10.31 -2.37 14.55
N CYS A 156 9.43 -3.29 14.16
CA CYS A 156 8.97 -4.40 14.99
C CYS A 156 9.80 -5.69 14.83
N VAL A 157 10.77 -5.70 13.92
CA VAL A 157 11.76 -6.77 13.68
C VAL A 157 13.17 -6.15 13.76
N SER A 158 13.61 -5.91 15.00
CA SER A 158 14.75 -5.03 15.29
C SER A 158 16.13 -5.68 15.20
N THR A 159 16.23 -7.01 15.20
CA THR A 159 17.52 -7.74 15.18
C THR A 159 17.82 -8.28 13.78
N GLU A 160 19.09 -8.28 13.38
CA GLU A 160 19.51 -8.75 12.06
C GLU A 160 19.15 -10.23 11.83
N GLU A 161 19.29 -11.08 12.84
CA GLU A 161 18.95 -12.51 12.76
C GLU A 161 17.47 -12.71 12.42
N LYS A 162 16.57 -11.96 13.08
CA LYS A 162 15.13 -12.01 12.79
C LYS A 162 14.78 -11.43 11.42
N ARG A 163 15.54 -10.44 10.93
CA ARG A 163 15.35 -9.91 9.56
C ARG A 163 15.81 -10.89 8.49
N ILE A 164 16.77 -11.76 8.80
CA ILE A 164 17.20 -12.85 7.92
C ILE A 164 16.19 -14.00 7.91
N GLU A 165 15.57 -14.30 9.06
CA GLU A 165 14.54 -15.34 9.20
C GLU A 165 13.20 -14.96 8.54
N LEU A 166 12.88 -13.67 8.53
CA LEU A 166 11.67 -13.09 7.94
C LEU A 166 11.61 -13.23 6.40
#